data_AF-A0A178KLU5-F1
#
_entry.id   AF-A0A178KLU5-F1
#
_cell.length_a   1.000
_cell.length_b   1.000
_cell.length_c   1.000
_cell.angle_alpha   90.00
_cell.angle_beta   90.00
_cell.angle_gamma   90.00
#
_symmetry.space_group_name_H-M   'P 1'
#
loop_
_entity.id
_entity.type
_entity.pdbx_description
1 polymer ?
#
loop_
_entity_poly.entity_id
_entity_poly.type
_entity_poly.pdbx_seq_one_letter_code
_entity_poly.pdbx_strand_id
1 'polypeptide(L)' 'MTIANKLLSPAIIEQAKKEGALNALETVYAKARYAHFKRVKWGHEFFDGIQFGDGSLIAVKPGQFNRLTLVAVSSEAALA' A
#
# COMPACT_ATOMS: atom_id res chain seq x y z
N MET A 1 16.12 -0.94 4.89
CA MET A 1 14.78 -1.54 5.00
C MET A 1 13.80 -0.43 5.35
N THR A 2 12.83 -0.13 4.47
CA THR A 2 11.89 1.00 4.62
C THR A 2 10.76 0.70 5.61
N ILE A 3 10.06 1.74 6.07
CA ILE A 3 8.86 1.60 6.91
C ILE A 3 7.79 0.77 6.19
N ALA A 4 7.54 1.04 4.91
CA ALA A 4 6.61 0.27 4.09
C ALA A 4 6.92 -1.24 4.08
N ASN A 5 8.19 -1.64 3.90
CA ASN A 5 8.58 -3.05 3.90
C ASN A 5 8.47 -3.71 5.28
N LYS A 6 8.61 -2.94 6.37
CA LYS A 6 8.41 -3.46 7.72
C LYS A 6 6.92 -3.66 8.04
N LEU A 7 6.07 -2.76 7.56
CA LEU A 7 4.63 -2.76 7.85
C LEU A 7 3.85 -3.72 6.93
N LEU A 8 4.29 -3.91 5.69
CA LEU A 8 3.71 -4.91 4.78
C LEU A 8 4.21 -6.32 5.15
N SER A 9 3.82 -6.77 6.34
CA SER A 9 4.13 -8.10 6.85
C SER A 9 3.30 -9.18 6.16
N PRO A 10 3.70 -10.47 6.24
CA PRO A 10 2.88 -11.58 5.76
C PRO A 10 1.46 -11.58 6.31
N ALA A 11 1.26 -11.13 7.55
CA ALA A 11 -0.07 -11.04 8.16
C ALA A 11 -0.98 -10.02 7.43
N ILE A 12 -0.43 -8.86 7.04
CA ILE A 12 -1.17 -7.85 6.26
C ILE A 12 -1.47 -8.36 4.85
N ILE A 13 -0.55 -9.11 4.25
CA ILE A 13 -0.76 -9.71 2.92
C ILE A 13 -1.88 -10.75 2.99
N GLU A 14 -1.90 -11.60 4.00
CA GLU A 14 -2.98 -12.58 4.21
C GLU A 14 -4.32 -11.90 4.52
N GLN A 15 -4.31 -10.81 5.31
CA GLN A 15 -5.50 -10.00 5.53
C GLN A 15 -6.02 -9.40 4.21
N ALA A 16 -5.14 -8.85 3.36
CA ALA A 16 -5.53 -8.31 2.07
C ALA A 16 -6.18 -9.36 1.15
N LYS A 17 -5.78 -10.63 1.25
CA LYS A 17 -6.41 -11.74 0.50
C LYS A 17 -7.79 -12.13 1.05
N LYS A 18 -7.99 -12.06 2.36
CA LYS A 18 -9.25 -12.48 3.01
C LYS A 18 -10.30 -11.36 3.04
N GLU A 19 -9.86 -10.15 3.33
CA GLU A 19 -10.72 -9.00 3.63
C GLU A 19 -10.65 -7.93 2.54
N GLY A 20 -9.71 -8.05 1.59
CA GLY A 20 -9.52 -7.10 0.51
C GLY A 20 -8.40 -6.09 0.79
N ALA A 21 -7.79 -5.58 -0.29
CA ALA A 21 -6.62 -4.70 -0.19
C ALA A 21 -6.91 -3.37 0.52
N LEU A 22 -8.10 -2.78 0.34
CA LEU A 22 -8.49 -1.51 0.98
C LEU A 22 -8.63 -1.67 2.50
N ASN A 23 -9.30 -2.73 2.97
CA ASN A 23 -9.48 -3.00 4.40
C ASN A 23 -8.12 -3.28 5.09
N ALA A 24 -7.23 -3.99 4.41
CA ALA A 24 -5.86 -4.18 4.88
C ALA A 24 -5.06 -2.87 4.88
N LEU A 25 -5.22 -2.00 3.87
CA LEU A 25 -4.57 -0.69 3.81
C LEU A 25 -5.02 0.20 4.98
N GLU A 26 -6.32 0.23 5.27
CA GLU A 26 -6.89 0.96 6.40
C GLU A 26 -6.33 0.45 7.74
N THR A 27 -6.19 -0.87 7.88
CA THR A 27 -5.58 -1.47 9.08
C THR A 27 -4.13 -1.01 9.27
N VAL A 28 -3.35 -0.87 8.18
CA VAL A 28 -1.99 -0.34 8.26
C VAL A 28 -2.02 1.15 8.63
N TYR A 29 -2.92 1.93 8.01
CA TYR A 29 -3.07 3.36 8.31
C TYR A 29 -3.42 3.61 9.79
N ALA A 30 -4.37 2.85 10.34
CA ALA A 30 -4.78 2.94 11.74
C ALA A 30 -3.63 2.66 12.73
N LYS A 31 -2.66 1.82 12.33
CA LYS A 31 -1.48 1.48 13.14
C LYS A 31 -0.31 2.46 12.92
N ALA A 32 -0.29 3.19 11.81
CA ALA A 32 0.81 4.06 11.43
C ALA A 32 0.55 5.52 11.84
N ARG A 33 1.04 5.90 13.03
CA ARG A 33 0.87 7.25 13.61
C ARG A 33 1.39 8.43 12.78
N TYR A 34 2.25 8.19 11.79
CA TYR A 34 2.90 9.21 10.95
C TYR A 34 2.78 8.92 9.45
N ALA A 35 1.74 8.19 9.05
CA ALA A 35 1.43 7.97 7.64
C ALA A 35 0.39 8.99 7.16
N HIS A 36 0.46 9.38 5.90
CA HIS A 36 -0.56 10.18 5.25
C HIS A 36 -1.14 9.46 4.03
N PHE A 37 -2.42 9.69 3.80
CA PHE A 37 -3.09 9.20 2.60
C PHE A 37 -2.48 9.82 1.34
N LYS A 38 -2.35 9.01 0.29
CA LYS A 38 -1.83 9.44 -1.01
C LYS A 38 -2.52 8.66 -2.13
N ARG A 39 -2.91 9.36 -3.19
CA ARG A 39 -3.33 8.69 -4.44
C ARG A 39 -2.12 8.27 -5.25
N VAL A 40 -2.10 7.01 -5.65
CA VAL A 40 -1.04 6.37 -6.41
C VAL A 40 -1.56 6.05 -7.81
N LYS A 41 -0.81 6.47 -8.84
CA LYS A 41 -1.18 6.23 -10.23
C LYS A 41 -0.59 4.92 -10.72
N TRP A 42 -1.41 4.05 -11.30
CA TRP A 42 -0.98 2.84 -12.01
C TRP A 42 -1.51 2.91 -13.43
N GLY A 43 -0.63 3.11 -14.42
CA GLY A 43 -1.05 3.33 -15.81
C GLY A 43 -1.93 4.57 -15.94
N HIS A 44 -3.21 4.38 -16.27
CA HIS A 44 -4.19 5.47 -16.44
C HIS A 44 -5.12 5.66 -15.22
N GLU A 45 -5.03 4.79 -14.22
CA GLU A 45 -5.94 4.75 -13.09
C GLU A 45 -5.26 5.20 -11.79
N PHE A 46 -6.05 5.68 -10.84
CA PHE A 46 -5.60 6.10 -9.51
C PHE A 46 -6.16 5.17 -8.45
N PHE A 47 -5.31 4.80 -7.49
CA PHE A 47 -5.62 3.90 -6.39
C PHE A 47 -5.12 4.49 -5.08
N ASP A 48 -5.62 3.92 -3.99
CA ASP A 48 -5.29 4.38 -2.64
C ASP A 48 -3.93 3.87 -2.19
N GLY A 49 -3.22 4.72 -1.46
CA GLY A 49 -1.97 4.38 -0.82
C GLY A 49 -1.74 5.23 0.42
N ILE A 50 -0.73 4.83 1.18
CA ILE A 50 -0.25 5.51 2.36
C ILE A 50 1.24 5.72 2.23
N GLN A 51 1.69 6.94 2.43
CA GLN A 51 3.10 7.30 2.42
C GLN A 51 3.57 7.54 3.85
N PHE A 52 4.79 7.10 4.15
CA PHE A 52 5.41 7.20 5.45
C PHE A 52 6.45 8.32 5.47
N GLY A 53 6.87 8.72 6.68
CA GLY A 53 7.86 9.78 6.87
C GLY A 53 9.24 9.53 6.24
N ASP A 54 9.59 8.27 5.93
CA ASP A 54 10.82 7.93 5.19
C ASP A 54 10.66 8.03 3.66
N GLY A 55 9.50 8.50 3.17
CA GLY A 55 9.16 8.63 1.76
C GLY A 55 8.67 7.33 1.11
N SER A 56 8.79 6.18 1.78
CA SER A 56 8.25 4.91 1.29
C SER A 56 6.74 4.87 1.36
N LEU A 57 6.11 3.95 0.63
CA LEU A 57 4.65 3.86 0.55
C LEU A 57 4.16 2.42 0.46
N ILE A 58 2.98 2.17 1.03
CA ILE A 58 2.17 0.98 0.74
C ILE A 58 1.01 1.44 -0.13
N ALA A 59 0.81 0.79 -1.26
CA ALA A 59 -0.21 1.17 -2.23
C ALA A 59 -1.05 -0.03 -2.66
N VAL A 60 -2.32 0.23 -2.94
CA VAL A 60 -3.19 -0.71 -3.66
C VAL A 60 -2.75 -0.72 -5.11
N LYS A 61 -2.40 -1.90 -5.63
CA LYS A 61 -2.03 -2.13 -7.02
C LYS A 61 -3.06 -3.04 -7.69
N PRO A 62 -3.57 -2.68 -8.88
CA PRO A 62 -4.39 -3.59 -9.68
C PRO A 62 -3.52 -4.74 -10.19
N GLY A 63 -4.01 -5.96 -9.97
CA GLY A 63 -3.45 -7.21 -10.50
C GLY A 63 -4.32 -7.78 -11.62
N GLN A 64 -4.05 -9.03 -12.01
CA GLN A 64 -4.84 -9.72 -13.03
C GLN A 64 -6.26 -10.03 -12.53
N PHE A 65 -7.22 -10.04 -13.47
CA PHE A 65 -8.62 -10.44 -13.22
C PHE A 65 -9.31 -9.68 -12.08
N ASN A 66 -9.29 -8.33 -12.15
CA ASN A 66 -9.97 -7.45 -11.19
C ASN A 66 -9.58 -7.69 -9.71
N ARG A 67 -8.36 -8.16 -9.47
CA ARG A 67 -7.82 -8.32 -8.11
C ARG A 67 -7.03 -7.09 -7.70
N LEU A 68 -7.23 -6.64 -6.48
CA LEU A 68 -6.42 -5.61 -5.85
C LEU A 68 -5.45 -6.27 -4.87
N THR A 69 -4.19 -5.84 -4.89
CA THR A 69 -3.16 -6.28 -3.93
C THR A 69 -2.50 -5.09 -3.26
N LEU A 70 -1.80 -5.33 -2.16
CA LEU A 70 -0.92 -4.33 -1.56
C LEU A 70 0.53 -4.55 -2.03
N VAL A 71 1.21 -3.45 -2.31
CA VAL A 71 2.64 -3.43 -2.63
C VAL A 71 3.34 -2.38 -1.78
N ALA A 72 4.56 -2.70 -1.34
CA ALA A 72 5.46 -1.74 -0.71
C ALA A 72 6.41 -1.19 -1.77
N VAL A 73 6.56 0.13 -1.80
CA VAL A 73 7.40 0.84 -2.77
C VAL A 73 8.35 1.76 -2.00
N SER A 74 9.61 1.80 -2.42
CA SER A 74 10.67 2.53 -1.72
C SER A 74 10.49 4.05 -1.79
N SER A 75 9.87 4.57 -2.84
CA SER A 75 9.55 5.99 -3.01
C SER A 75 8.55 6.18 -4.15
N GLU A 76 7.96 7.36 -4.24
CA GLU A 76 7.08 7.72 -5.36
C GLU A 76 7.78 7.67 -6.72
N ALA A 77 9.07 8.02 -6.77
CA ALA A 77 9.86 7.94 -8.01
C ALA A 77 9.96 6.51 -8.57
N ALA A 78 9.78 5.48 -7.74
CA ALA A 78 9.77 4.09 -8.17
C ALA A 78 8.41 3.62 -8.72
N LEU A 79 7.41 4.51 -8.77
CA LEU A 79 6.11 4.28 -9.40
C LEU A 79 6.07 4.76 -10.87
N ALA A 80 7.09 5.49 -11.33
CA ALA A 80 7.20 6.06 -12.66
C ALA A 80 7.64 5.04 -13.72
#